data_AF-A0A961WER7-F1
#
_entry.id   AF-A0A961WER7-F1
#
_cell.length_a   1.000
_cell.length_b   1.000
_cell.length_c   1.000
_cell.angle_alpha   90.00
_cell.angle_beta   90.00
_cell.angle_gamma   90.00
#
_symmetry.space_group_name_H-M   'P 1'
#
loop_
_entity.id
_entity.type
_entity.pdbx_description
1 polymer ?
#
loop_
_entity_poly.entity_id
_entity_poly.type
_entity_poly.pdbx_seq_one_letter_code
_entity_poly.pdbx_strand_id
1 'polypeptide(L)'
;MREILRHQTIALLVSVMFLGVILLMAYGRIYVAPYVGLDFEPSTGQIRTIFSNAADVDLRDGDYIKQVDSVTFEEYDADIRVQLFPAVAPGTILTMRIERDGEERTVLWQTPDVNLWEFENRLLNVWLLGLVFWLAGLSTILFVRPRDNRWLLLIAFYNITALWLTAGDGSQWVVFRGPTVMRMALWMALPIYLHLHWTFPRPLRRVPAIVWVLFYSGSLVLAALQWANLIPAGLAYLAFVVAIVGSVVLLGMHYATQPASRSALRSLAFGVSIGLLPAAILAVMSSFYDTPLLGRAGLIFLILVPLAYFRTAYRRQFAEHSLRANQAISLIIYLMLVAVLGTTILSVGLTWADFAGAQLVIGSLLLIGIAAISALAFSRFQRVVERYLLEIPYESGQVAHIYAERITRSLDTPTLTTVIQDEVLPSFLVRQSALLALRD
;
A
#
# COMPACT_ATOMS: atom_id res chain seq x y z
N MET A 1 33.91 3.69 -8.41
CA MET A 1 33.38 2.31 -8.16
C MET A 1 33.25 1.99 -6.67
N ARG A 2 34.28 2.18 -5.82
CA ARG A 2 34.24 1.88 -4.38
C ARG A 2 33.12 2.60 -3.61
N GLU A 3 32.91 3.89 -3.87
CA GLU A 3 31.87 4.68 -3.20
C GLU A 3 30.45 4.18 -3.50
N ILE A 4 30.18 3.80 -4.75
CA ILE A 4 28.88 3.24 -5.17
C ILE A 4 28.61 1.91 -4.46
N LEU A 5 29.63 1.05 -4.34
CA LEU A 5 29.52 -0.22 -3.61
C LEU A 5 29.23 0.02 -2.13
N ARG A 6 29.90 0.98 -1.50
CA ARG A 6 29.65 1.35 -0.09
C ARG A 6 28.21 1.78 0.15
N HIS A 7 27.66 2.67 -0.69
CA HIS A 7 26.26 3.10 -0.57
C HIS A 7 25.28 1.95 -0.77
N GLN A 8 25.56 1.04 -1.71
CA GLN A 8 24.75 -0.15 -1.94
C GLN A 8 24.76 -1.09 -0.73
N THR A 9 25.92 -1.34 -0.14
CA THR A 9 26.04 -2.19 1.06
C THR A 9 25.29 -1.58 2.25
N ILE A 10 25.43 -0.27 2.48
CA ILE A 10 24.70 0.43 3.55
C ILE A 10 23.19 0.33 3.32
N ALA A 11 22.71 0.63 2.11
CA ALA A 11 21.29 0.55 1.78
C ALA A 11 20.74 -0.88 1.96
N LEU A 12 21.51 -1.89 1.58
CA LEU A 12 21.14 -3.30 1.77
C LEU A 12 21.05 -3.66 3.25
N LEU A 13 22.06 -3.30 4.06
CA LEU A 13 22.06 -3.55 5.50
C LEU A 13 20.87 -2.87 6.19
N VAL A 14 20.58 -1.61 5.82
CA VAL A 14 19.40 -0.89 6.31
C VAL A 14 18.12 -1.63 5.91
N SER A 15 17.97 -2.04 4.64
CA SER A 15 16.80 -2.79 4.18
C SER A 15 16.61 -4.12 4.92
N VAL A 16 17.70 -4.85 5.19
CA VAL A 16 17.66 -6.11 5.97
C VAL A 16 17.27 -5.84 7.43
N MET A 17 17.73 -4.75 8.03
CA MET A 17 17.29 -4.32 9.36
C MET A 17 15.79 -4.05 9.39
N PHE A 18 15.25 -3.34 8.39
CA PHE A 18 13.80 -3.11 8.28
C PHE A 18 13.03 -4.43 8.11
N LEU A 19 13.53 -5.38 7.31
CA LEU A 19 12.93 -6.72 7.23
C LEU A 19 12.88 -7.40 8.60
N GLY A 20 13.97 -7.36 9.36
CA GLY A 20 14.03 -7.94 10.70
C GLY A 20 12.97 -7.35 11.64
N VAL A 21 12.77 -6.03 11.60
CA VAL A 21 11.71 -5.35 12.37
C VAL A 21 10.32 -5.75 11.89
N ILE A 22 10.09 -5.83 10.57
CA ILE A 22 8.81 -6.25 10.01
C ILE A 22 8.45 -7.67 10.44
N LEU A 23 9.41 -8.61 10.34
CA LEU A 23 9.21 -10.00 10.75
C LEU A 23 9.02 -10.13 12.26
N LEU A 24 9.72 -9.33 13.07
CA LEU A 24 9.53 -9.30 14.52
C LEU A 24 8.13 -8.81 14.90
N MET A 25 7.62 -7.76 14.24
CA MET A 25 6.27 -7.25 14.47
C MET A 25 5.20 -8.23 14.00
N ALA A 26 5.40 -8.89 12.85
CA ALA A 26 4.52 -9.95 12.37
C ALA A 26 4.49 -11.14 13.36
N TYR A 27 5.65 -11.57 13.86
CA TYR A 27 5.76 -12.57 14.91
C TYR A 27 5.01 -12.14 16.18
N GLY A 28 5.19 -10.89 16.61
CA GLY A 28 4.47 -10.32 17.74
C GLY A 28 2.95 -10.40 17.58
N ARG A 29 2.44 -10.03 16.40
CA ARG A 29 1.00 -10.13 16.11
C ARG A 29 0.47 -11.56 16.12
N ILE A 30 1.21 -12.49 15.52
CA ILE A 30 0.74 -13.87 15.34
C ILE A 30 0.88 -14.67 16.64
N TYR A 31 1.97 -14.51 17.38
CA TYR A 31 2.29 -15.41 18.50
C TYR A 31 2.30 -14.75 19.88
N VAL A 32 2.45 -13.42 19.96
CA VAL A 32 2.57 -12.71 21.26
C VAL A 32 1.28 -11.98 21.63
N ALA A 33 0.55 -11.43 20.64
CA ALA A 33 -0.73 -10.79 20.88
C ALA A 33 -1.76 -11.82 21.41
N PRO A 34 -2.50 -11.52 22.48
CA PRO A 34 -3.41 -12.48 23.09
C PRO A 34 -4.54 -12.87 22.14
N TYR A 35 -4.87 -14.16 22.04
CA TYR A 35 -6.02 -14.67 21.30
C TYR A 35 -7.28 -14.53 22.16
N VAL A 36 -7.87 -13.35 22.15
CA VAL A 36 -9.07 -13.04 22.96
C VAL A 36 -10.37 -13.40 22.27
N GLY A 37 -10.33 -13.88 21.02
CA GLY A 37 -11.53 -14.30 20.30
C GLY A 37 -12.39 -13.18 19.75
N LEU A 38 -11.87 -11.95 19.67
CA LEU A 38 -12.54 -10.80 19.08
C LEU A 38 -11.54 -9.82 18.45
N ASP A 39 -12.01 -8.99 17.52
CA ASP A 39 -11.34 -7.82 16.94
C ASP A 39 -12.17 -6.57 17.28
N PHE A 40 -11.51 -5.45 17.59
CA PHE A 40 -12.18 -4.21 17.97
C PHE A 40 -11.56 -2.99 17.27
N GLU A 41 -12.31 -1.90 17.20
CA GLU A 41 -11.84 -0.63 16.68
C GLU A 41 -11.06 0.13 17.76
N PRO A 42 -9.75 0.36 17.61
CA PRO A 42 -8.92 0.95 18.67
C PRO A 42 -9.26 2.39 18.99
N SER A 43 -9.95 3.09 18.08
CA SER A 43 -10.34 4.49 18.24
C SER A 43 -11.66 4.69 18.99
N THR A 44 -12.50 3.66 19.07
CA THR A 44 -13.86 3.77 19.66
C THR A 44 -14.15 2.69 20.70
N GLY A 45 -13.39 1.59 20.69
CA GLY A 45 -13.67 0.41 21.52
C GLY A 45 -14.77 -0.48 20.96
N GLN A 46 -15.31 -0.17 19.77
CA GLN A 46 -16.37 -0.95 19.15
C GLN A 46 -15.87 -2.34 18.74
N ILE A 47 -16.54 -3.40 19.18
CA ILE A 47 -16.26 -4.77 18.76
C ILE A 47 -16.73 -4.93 17.32
N ARG A 48 -15.79 -5.30 16.44
CA ARG A 48 -16.02 -5.43 14.99
C ARG A 48 -16.34 -6.86 14.58
N THR A 49 -15.76 -7.83 15.27
CA THR A 49 -15.89 -9.24 14.91
C THR A 49 -15.62 -10.10 16.13
N ILE A 50 -16.50 -11.06 16.39
CA ILE A 50 -16.29 -12.13 17.37
C ILE A 50 -15.92 -13.42 16.62
N PHE A 51 -14.77 -14.02 16.96
CA PHE A 51 -14.25 -15.23 16.32
C PHE A 51 -14.75 -16.54 16.95
N SER A 52 -15.48 -16.46 18.06
CA SER A 52 -16.00 -17.63 18.80
C SER A 52 -17.43 -17.97 18.36
N ASN A 53 -17.71 -19.26 18.18
CA ASN A 53 -19.05 -19.79 17.87
C ASN A 53 -19.85 -20.18 19.12
N ALA A 54 -19.43 -19.75 20.32
CA ALA A 54 -20.12 -20.14 21.54
C ALA A 54 -21.55 -19.56 21.55
N ALA A 55 -22.55 -20.44 21.58
CA ALA A 55 -23.97 -20.09 21.50
C ALA A 55 -24.50 -19.34 22.74
N ASP A 56 -23.74 -19.34 23.84
CA ASP A 56 -24.07 -18.72 25.13
C ASP A 56 -23.31 -17.40 25.38
N VAL A 57 -22.95 -16.69 24.32
CA VAL A 57 -22.16 -15.46 24.42
C VAL A 57 -23.07 -14.24 24.55
N ASP A 58 -23.00 -13.53 25.68
CA ASP A 58 -23.69 -12.24 25.86
C ASP A 58 -23.01 -11.09 25.09
N LEU A 59 -21.81 -11.29 24.54
CA LEU A 59 -21.09 -10.33 23.71
C LEU A 59 -21.60 -10.32 22.26
N ARG A 60 -21.69 -9.14 21.62
CA ARG A 60 -22.18 -9.01 20.23
C ARG A 60 -21.28 -8.07 19.43
N ASP A 61 -21.25 -8.29 18.12
CA ASP A 61 -20.69 -7.31 17.19
C ASP A 61 -21.44 -5.98 17.36
N GLY A 62 -20.70 -4.87 17.42
CA GLY A 62 -21.23 -3.52 17.64
C GLY A 62 -21.19 -3.03 19.09
N ASP A 63 -20.94 -3.90 20.08
CA ASP A 63 -20.77 -3.48 21.48
C ASP A 63 -19.55 -2.57 21.66
N TYR A 64 -19.62 -1.59 22.55
CA TYR A 64 -18.49 -0.70 22.86
C TYR A 64 -17.81 -1.11 24.16
N ILE A 65 -16.53 -1.45 24.11
CA ILE A 65 -15.75 -1.81 25.29
C ILE A 65 -15.49 -0.54 26.12
N LYS A 66 -15.92 -0.55 27.38
CA LYS A 66 -15.63 0.50 28.37
C LYS A 66 -14.51 0.09 29.33
N GLN A 67 -14.43 -1.18 29.67
CA GLN A 67 -13.41 -1.71 30.58
C GLN A 67 -13.16 -3.20 30.31
N VAL A 68 -11.92 -3.63 30.47
CA VAL A 68 -11.52 -5.04 30.55
C VAL A 68 -10.75 -5.25 31.84
N ASP A 69 -11.30 -6.07 32.73
CA ASP A 69 -10.83 -6.29 34.10
C ASP A 69 -10.64 -4.96 34.85
N SER A 70 -9.38 -4.55 35.05
CA SER A 70 -9.02 -3.32 35.75
C SER A 70 -8.74 -2.14 34.81
N VAL A 71 -8.56 -2.38 33.52
CA VAL A 71 -8.14 -1.36 32.54
C VAL A 71 -9.36 -0.78 31.83
N THR A 72 -9.56 0.51 31.97
CA THR A 72 -10.61 1.23 31.25
C THR A 72 -10.17 1.53 29.81
N PHE A 73 -11.14 1.67 28.91
CA PHE A 73 -10.84 2.07 27.53
C PHE A 73 -10.26 3.48 27.46
N GLU A 74 -10.68 4.37 28.36
CA GLU A 74 -10.13 5.73 28.48
C GLU A 74 -8.65 5.71 28.87
N GLU A 75 -8.24 4.87 29.82
CA GLU A 75 -6.82 4.69 30.18
C GLU A 75 -5.99 4.13 29.01
N TYR A 76 -6.56 3.17 28.27
CA TYR A 76 -5.95 2.60 27.07
C TYR A 76 -5.74 3.65 25.96
N ASP A 77 -6.75 4.48 25.69
CA ASP A 77 -6.68 5.53 24.67
C ASP A 77 -5.71 6.65 25.09
N ALA A 78 -5.69 7.00 26.39
CA ALA A 78 -4.83 8.04 26.94
C ALA A 78 -3.35 7.64 27.00
N ASP A 79 -3.02 6.38 27.28
CA ASP A 79 -1.65 5.89 27.35
C ASP A 79 -1.41 4.68 26.44
N ILE A 80 -0.66 4.95 25.37
CA ILE A 80 -0.30 4.03 24.28
C ILE A 80 0.56 2.84 24.71
N ARG A 81 0.94 2.78 25.99
CA ARG A 81 1.70 1.71 26.63
C ARG A 81 0.81 0.74 27.40
N VAL A 82 -0.43 1.14 27.70
CA VAL A 82 -1.41 0.33 28.41
C VAL A 82 -1.98 -0.70 27.43
N GLN A 83 -1.98 -1.97 27.84
CA GLN A 83 -2.64 -3.03 27.11
C GLN A 83 -4.07 -3.16 27.62
N LEU A 84 -5.05 -3.02 26.72
CA LEU A 84 -6.46 -3.23 27.09
C LEU A 84 -6.71 -4.69 27.48
N PHE A 85 -6.10 -5.63 26.75
CA PHE A 85 -6.18 -7.06 27.03
C PHE A 85 -4.86 -7.57 27.58
N PRO A 86 -4.83 -8.15 28.80
CA PRO A 86 -3.63 -8.76 29.33
C PRO A 86 -3.25 -10.03 28.55
N ALA A 87 -2.00 -10.48 28.70
CA ALA A 87 -1.57 -11.77 28.18
C ALA A 87 -2.28 -12.90 28.94
N VAL A 88 -3.28 -13.51 28.29
CA VAL A 88 -4.20 -14.49 28.90
C VAL A 88 -4.11 -15.82 28.16
N ALA A 89 -4.24 -16.92 28.91
CA ALA A 89 -4.33 -18.27 28.34
C ALA A 89 -5.77 -18.55 27.90
N PRO A 90 -5.98 -19.44 26.90
CA PRO A 90 -7.33 -19.92 26.57
C PRO A 90 -8.09 -20.43 27.80
N GLY A 91 -9.40 -20.20 27.82
CA GLY A 91 -10.28 -20.53 28.94
C GLY A 91 -10.29 -19.54 30.11
N THR A 92 -9.44 -18.50 30.11
CA THR A 92 -9.46 -17.43 31.12
C THR A 92 -10.75 -16.62 31.01
N ILE A 93 -11.35 -16.28 32.15
CA ILE A 93 -12.56 -15.44 32.19
C ILE A 93 -12.13 -13.99 32.40
N LEU A 94 -12.43 -13.13 31.43
CA LEU A 94 -12.26 -11.68 31.49
C LEU A 94 -13.56 -11.02 31.92
N THR A 95 -13.49 -10.06 32.84
CA THR A 95 -14.66 -9.26 33.22
C THR A 95 -14.70 -8.01 32.35
N MET A 96 -15.58 -7.98 31.37
CA MET A 96 -15.71 -6.87 30.44
C MET A 96 -16.91 -6.00 30.81
N ARG A 97 -16.70 -4.68 30.87
CA ARG A 97 -17.80 -3.71 30.89
C ARG A 97 -17.97 -3.18 29.49
N ILE A 98 -19.16 -3.37 28.93
CA ILE A 98 -19.52 -2.93 27.58
C ILE A 98 -20.69 -1.95 27.65
N GLU A 99 -20.84 -1.14 26.61
CA GLU A 99 -22.04 -0.35 26.35
C GLU A 99 -22.74 -0.92 25.12
N ARG A 100 -24.02 -1.25 25.28
CA ARG A 100 -24.92 -1.69 24.21
C ARG A 100 -26.20 -0.87 24.28
N ASP A 101 -26.58 -0.22 23.19
CA ASP A 101 -27.79 0.62 23.11
C ASP A 101 -27.87 1.70 24.21
N GLY A 102 -26.71 2.22 24.65
CA GLY A 102 -26.60 3.22 25.73
C GLY A 102 -26.67 2.64 27.15
N GLU A 103 -26.82 1.32 27.30
CA GLU A 103 -26.81 0.64 28.61
C GLU A 103 -25.45 0.00 28.88
N GLU A 104 -24.89 0.24 30.06
CA GLU A 104 -23.70 -0.48 30.51
C GLU A 104 -24.06 -1.88 30.99
N ARG A 105 -23.29 -2.87 30.54
CA ARG A 105 -23.44 -4.28 30.92
C ARG A 105 -22.08 -4.86 31.29
N THR A 106 -22.10 -5.75 32.29
CA THR A 106 -20.92 -6.54 32.65
C THR A 106 -21.06 -7.93 32.08
N VAL A 107 -20.12 -8.30 31.21
CA VAL A 107 -20.06 -9.60 30.54
C VAL A 107 -18.85 -10.36 31.05
N LEU A 108 -19.05 -11.64 31.41
CA LEU A 108 -17.97 -12.56 31.73
C LEU A 108 -17.55 -13.28 30.45
N TRP A 109 -16.46 -12.83 29.85
CA TRP A 109 -15.98 -13.34 28.58
C TRP A 109 -14.91 -14.41 28.77
N GLN A 110 -15.25 -15.67 28.47
CA GLN A 110 -14.27 -16.74 28.47
C GLN A 110 -13.47 -16.72 27.16
N THR A 111 -12.17 -16.45 27.24
CA THR A 111 -11.28 -16.40 26.07
C THR A 111 -11.28 -17.75 25.35
N PRO A 112 -11.59 -17.82 24.05
CA PRO A 112 -11.64 -19.10 23.35
C PRO A 112 -10.25 -19.68 23.10
N ASP A 113 -10.22 -20.95 22.71
CA ASP A 113 -9.02 -21.54 22.11
C ASP A 113 -8.67 -20.86 20.77
N VAL A 114 -7.40 -20.98 20.38
CA VAL A 114 -6.93 -20.49 19.08
C VAL A 114 -7.72 -21.20 17.99
N ASN A 115 -8.55 -20.45 17.28
CA ASN A 115 -9.31 -20.94 16.15
C ASN A 115 -8.63 -20.55 14.83
N LEU A 116 -8.90 -21.35 13.78
CA LEU A 116 -8.29 -21.15 12.47
C LEU A 116 -8.68 -19.81 11.85
N TRP A 117 -9.91 -19.34 12.08
CA TRP A 117 -10.42 -18.11 11.47
C TRP A 117 -9.68 -16.87 12.00
N GLU A 118 -9.50 -16.75 13.33
CA GLU A 118 -8.72 -15.68 13.95
C GLU A 118 -7.24 -15.76 13.51
N PHE A 119 -6.67 -16.97 13.45
CA PHE A 119 -5.30 -17.17 12.97
C PHE A 119 -5.11 -16.69 11.53
N GLU A 120 -6.00 -17.10 10.61
CA GLU A 120 -5.98 -16.66 9.21
C GLU A 120 -6.16 -15.16 9.09
N ASN A 121 -7.04 -14.57 9.90
CA ASN A 121 -7.26 -13.13 9.95
C ASN A 121 -6.03 -12.35 10.42
N ARG A 122 -5.23 -12.90 11.34
CA ARG A 122 -3.96 -12.32 11.77
C ARG A 122 -2.85 -12.51 10.73
N LEU A 123 -2.80 -13.68 10.10
CA LEU A 123 -1.79 -14.04 9.10
C LEU A 123 -1.97 -13.26 7.80
N LEU A 124 -3.19 -13.19 7.25
CA LEU A 124 -3.49 -12.55 5.97
C LEU A 124 -3.97 -11.11 6.19
N ASN A 125 -3.10 -10.27 6.75
CA ASN A 125 -3.44 -8.90 7.15
C ASN A 125 -2.49 -7.83 6.59
N VAL A 126 -2.65 -6.58 7.03
CA VAL A 126 -1.95 -5.38 6.51
C VAL A 126 -0.43 -5.50 6.60
N TRP A 127 0.12 -6.27 7.53
CA TRP A 127 1.57 -6.48 7.60
C TRP A 127 2.18 -7.07 6.30
N LEU A 128 1.41 -7.86 5.53
CA LEU A 128 1.83 -8.36 4.20
C LEU A 128 2.05 -7.23 3.20
N LEU A 129 1.25 -6.16 3.29
CA LEU A 129 1.47 -4.96 2.49
C LEU A 129 2.79 -4.30 2.87
N GLY A 130 3.17 -4.33 4.15
CA GLY A 130 4.50 -3.94 4.60
C GLY A 130 5.61 -4.69 3.88
N LEU A 131 5.48 -6.02 3.71
CA LEU A 131 6.42 -6.81 2.91
C LEU A 131 6.47 -6.39 1.43
N VAL A 132 5.35 -6.03 0.82
CA VAL A 132 5.32 -5.54 -0.56
C VAL A 132 6.12 -4.24 -0.71
N PHE A 133 5.94 -3.29 0.22
CA PHE A 133 6.73 -2.06 0.24
C PHE A 133 8.22 -2.35 0.49
N TRP A 134 8.55 -3.24 1.42
CA TRP A 134 9.94 -3.66 1.64
C TRP A 134 10.55 -4.28 0.38
N LEU A 135 9.83 -5.18 -0.31
CA LEU A 135 10.26 -5.78 -1.58
C LEU A 135 10.48 -4.73 -2.67
N ALA A 136 9.66 -3.67 -2.72
CA ALA A 136 9.89 -2.54 -3.62
C ALA A 136 11.16 -1.76 -3.26
N GLY A 137 11.45 -1.61 -1.96
CA GLY A 137 12.73 -1.10 -1.43
C GLY A 137 13.92 -1.93 -1.89
N LEU A 138 13.87 -3.25 -1.69
CA LEU A 138 14.90 -4.18 -2.12
C LEU A 138 15.08 -4.16 -3.64
N SER A 139 14.00 -4.19 -4.39
CA SER A 139 14.01 -4.10 -5.85
C SER A 139 14.66 -2.80 -6.32
N THR A 140 14.42 -1.69 -5.62
CA THR A 140 15.07 -0.40 -5.88
C THR A 140 16.58 -0.47 -5.67
N ILE A 141 17.05 -1.14 -4.61
CA ILE A 141 18.49 -1.34 -4.36
C ILE A 141 19.16 -2.12 -5.49
N LEU A 142 18.50 -3.18 -5.94
CA LEU A 142 19.07 -4.14 -6.89
C LEU A 142 19.05 -3.61 -8.33
N PHE A 143 17.94 -2.99 -8.75
CA PHE A 143 17.71 -2.71 -10.16
C PHE A 143 17.87 -1.21 -10.52
N VAL A 144 17.62 -0.23 -9.61
CA VAL A 144 17.56 1.19 -10.01
C VAL A 144 18.96 1.67 -10.30
N ARG A 145 19.09 2.33 -11.45
CA ARG A 145 20.20 3.25 -11.72
C ARG A 145 19.65 4.60 -12.24
N PRO A 146 20.41 5.71 -12.14
CA PRO A 146 21.66 5.88 -11.41
C PRO A 146 21.43 5.84 -9.89
N ARG A 147 22.47 5.46 -9.14
CA ARG A 147 22.45 5.40 -7.66
C ARG A 147 22.76 6.78 -7.07
N ASP A 148 21.83 7.71 -7.24
CA ASP A 148 21.92 9.08 -6.72
C ASP A 148 21.08 9.27 -5.44
N ASN A 149 20.90 10.51 -4.98
CA ASN A 149 20.09 10.80 -3.79
C ASN A 149 18.61 10.39 -3.96
N ARG A 150 18.06 10.41 -5.18
CA ARG A 150 16.66 9.99 -5.42
C ARG A 150 16.51 8.50 -5.19
N TRP A 151 17.53 7.72 -5.58
CA TRP A 151 17.60 6.29 -5.30
C TRP A 151 17.55 6.00 -3.79
N LEU A 152 18.37 6.69 -2.99
CA LEU A 152 18.35 6.54 -1.53
C LEU A 152 17.00 6.96 -0.91
N LEU A 153 16.44 8.10 -1.36
CA LEU A 153 15.15 8.59 -0.85
C LEU A 153 14.01 7.64 -1.19
N LEU A 154 14.03 7.00 -2.36
CA LEU A 154 13.02 6.04 -2.75
C LEU A 154 13.10 4.75 -1.90
N ILE A 155 14.32 4.28 -1.59
CA ILE A 155 14.54 3.16 -0.66
C ILE A 155 14.03 3.51 0.73
N ALA A 156 14.35 4.71 1.22
CA ALA A 156 13.91 5.19 2.52
C ALA A 156 12.38 5.31 2.59
N PHE A 157 11.75 5.85 1.53
CA PHE A 157 10.30 5.93 1.39
C PHE A 157 9.64 4.56 1.49
N TYR A 158 10.13 3.57 0.75
CA TYR A 158 9.57 2.22 0.81
C TYR A 158 9.74 1.54 2.15
N ASN A 159 10.94 1.61 2.75
CA ASN A 159 11.19 0.99 4.04
C ASN A 159 10.43 1.66 5.19
N ILE A 160 10.33 2.99 5.20
CA ILE A 160 9.57 3.68 6.26
C ILE A 160 8.07 3.44 6.14
N THR A 161 7.55 3.36 4.90
CA THR A 161 6.14 2.99 4.66
C THR A 161 5.87 1.55 5.10
N ALA A 162 6.79 0.63 4.80
CA ALA A 162 6.69 -0.76 5.23
C ALA A 162 6.64 -0.88 6.76
N LEU A 163 7.52 -0.17 7.47
CA LEU A 163 7.53 -0.13 8.93
C LEU A 163 6.24 0.46 9.50
N TRP A 164 5.75 1.57 8.93
CA TRP A 164 4.49 2.19 9.34
C TRP A 164 3.31 1.23 9.22
N LEU A 165 3.17 0.57 8.06
CA LEU A 165 2.07 -0.37 7.80
C LEU A 165 2.10 -1.56 8.76
N THR A 166 3.25 -2.20 8.92
CA THR A 166 3.39 -3.37 9.81
C THR A 166 3.21 -3.00 11.29
N ALA A 167 3.80 -1.88 11.74
CA ALA A 167 3.65 -1.45 13.13
C ALA A 167 2.23 -0.94 13.44
N GLY A 168 1.55 -0.36 12.45
CA GLY A 168 0.18 0.12 12.57
C GLY A 168 -0.83 -1.02 12.68
N ASP A 169 -0.68 -2.08 11.89
CA ASP A 169 -1.56 -3.25 11.91
C ASP A 169 -1.73 -3.83 13.32
N GLY A 170 -0.61 -4.04 14.04
CA GLY A 170 -0.60 -4.61 15.40
C GLY A 170 -0.72 -3.60 16.54
N SER A 171 -0.90 -2.31 16.22
CA SER A 171 -0.83 -1.24 17.21
C SER A 171 -1.85 -1.42 18.34
N GLN A 172 -3.04 -1.92 18.04
CA GLN A 172 -4.10 -2.13 19.02
C GLN A 172 -3.73 -3.05 20.20
N TRP A 173 -2.83 -4.00 19.96
CA TRP A 173 -2.39 -4.98 20.96
C TRP A 173 -1.16 -4.53 21.76
N VAL A 174 -0.57 -3.38 21.42
CA VAL A 174 0.61 -2.78 22.08
C VAL A 174 1.83 -3.73 22.14
N VAL A 175 1.83 -4.79 21.34
CA VAL A 175 2.93 -5.76 21.27
C VAL A 175 4.19 -5.06 20.79
N PHE A 176 5.30 -5.27 21.50
CA PHE A 176 6.60 -4.63 21.24
C PHE A 176 6.54 -3.11 21.06
N ARG A 177 5.60 -2.43 21.75
CA ARG A 177 5.34 -1.00 21.59
C ARG A 177 4.99 -0.60 20.14
N GLY A 178 4.26 -1.45 19.43
CA GLY A 178 3.78 -1.21 18.06
C GLY A 178 3.24 0.20 17.80
N PRO A 179 2.33 0.76 18.65
CA PRO A 179 1.86 2.14 18.50
C PRO A 179 2.97 3.19 18.52
N THR A 180 3.98 2.99 19.37
CA THR A 180 5.12 3.92 19.49
C THR A 180 5.98 3.84 18.23
N VAL A 181 6.31 2.62 17.78
CA VAL A 181 7.10 2.40 16.56
C VAL A 181 6.39 2.97 15.33
N MET A 182 5.08 2.75 15.21
CA MET A 182 4.25 3.35 14.15
C MET A 182 4.38 4.87 14.14
N ARG A 183 4.19 5.53 15.29
CA ARG A 183 4.27 7.01 15.37
C ARG A 183 5.68 7.55 15.12
N MET A 184 6.72 6.86 15.57
CA MET A 184 8.10 7.19 15.18
C MET A 184 8.29 7.10 13.66
N ALA A 185 7.73 6.07 13.02
CA ALA A 185 7.77 5.94 11.57
C ALA A 185 7.06 7.10 10.88
N LEU A 186 5.94 7.60 11.42
CA LEU A 186 5.25 8.79 10.89
C LEU A 186 6.11 10.05 10.97
N TRP A 187 6.76 10.31 12.11
CA TRP A 187 7.69 11.43 12.24
C TRP A 187 8.84 11.35 11.25
N MET A 188 9.40 10.16 11.03
CA MET A 188 10.48 9.96 10.06
C MET A 188 9.99 9.98 8.61
N ALA A 189 8.74 9.59 8.35
CA ALA A 189 8.13 9.63 7.03
C ALA A 189 7.98 11.08 6.53
N LEU A 190 7.68 12.03 7.42
CA LEU A 190 7.53 13.45 7.07
C LEU A 190 8.71 14.02 6.26
N PRO A 191 9.95 14.05 6.76
CA PRO A 191 11.07 14.59 5.99
C PRO A 191 11.41 13.70 4.77
N ILE A 192 11.26 12.38 4.87
CA ILE A 192 11.54 11.46 3.75
C ILE A 192 10.59 11.74 2.58
N TYR A 193 9.30 11.87 2.85
CA TYR A 193 8.28 12.06 1.82
C TYR A 193 8.47 13.42 1.17
N LEU A 194 8.55 14.50 1.95
CA LEU A 194 8.72 15.83 1.39
C LEU A 194 10.06 15.98 0.63
N HIS A 195 11.15 15.37 1.12
CA HIS A 195 12.43 15.41 0.42
C HIS A 195 12.40 14.59 -0.88
N LEU A 196 11.75 13.42 -0.88
CA LEU A 196 11.54 12.64 -2.10
C LEU A 196 10.77 13.47 -3.13
N HIS A 197 9.63 14.06 -2.75
CA HIS A 197 8.79 14.81 -3.68
C HIS A 197 9.33 16.19 -4.02
N TRP A 198 10.33 16.71 -3.29
CA TRP A 198 11.09 17.89 -3.70
C TRP A 198 12.12 17.59 -4.79
N THR A 199 12.68 16.37 -4.77
CA THR A 199 13.79 15.93 -5.63
C THR A 199 13.33 15.13 -6.83
N PHE A 200 12.22 14.41 -6.73
CA PHE A 200 11.67 13.52 -7.74
C PHE A 200 10.51 14.18 -8.49
N PRO A 201 10.46 14.11 -9.84
CA PRO A 201 11.37 13.39 -10.73
C PRO A 201 12.67 14.16 -11.04
N ARG A 202 12.63 15.50 -10.96
CA ARG A 202 13.80 16.39 -11.07
C ARG A 202 13.68 17.47 -10.00
N PRO A 203 14.76 17.86 -9.31
CA PRO A 203 14.66 18.78 -8.17
C PRO A 203 14.03 20.12 -8.56
N LEU A 204 13.10 20.66 -7.75
CA LEU A 204 12.48 21.97 -7.98
C LEU A 204 13.54 23.09 -7.96
N ARG A 205 14.24 23.19 -6.83
CA ARG A 205 15.36 24.11 -6.61
C ARG A 205 16.40 23.45 -5.71
N ARG A 206 17.63 23.95 -5.76
CA ARG A 206 18.68 23.54 -4.80
C ARG A 206 18.34 24.13 -3.45
N VAL A 207 18.12 23.25 -2.47
CA VAL A 207 17.94 23.62 -1.06
C VAL A 207 19.28 23.37 -0.36
N PRO A 208 19.77 24.31 0.46
CA PRO A 208 21.00 24.11 1.22
C PRO A 208 20.93 22.84 2.08
N ALA A 209 22.01 22.07 2.15
CA ALA A 209 22.05 20.82 2.91
C ALA A 209 21.67 21.00 4.38
N ILE A 210 21.99 22.16 4.97
CA ILE A 210 21.65 22.49 6.36
C ILE A 210 20.14 22.46 6.63
N VAL A 211 19.29 22.85 5.67
CA VAL A 211 17.83 22.83 5.83
C VAL A 211 17.35 21.39 5.98
N TRP A 212 17.86 20.48 5.14
CA TRP A 212 17.53 19.06 5.26
C TRP A 212 18.07 18.48 6.56
N VAL A 213 19.31 18.78 6.94
CA VAL A 213 19.89 18.32 8.22
C VAL A 213 19.00 18.74 9.39
N LEU A 214 18.64 20.03 9.48
CA LEU A 214 17.75 20.52 10.54
C LEU A 214 16.38 19.84 10.51
N PHE A 215 15.82 19.60 9.32
CA PHE A 215 14.50 18.97 9.20
C PHE A 215 14.50 17.49 9.63
N TYR A 216 15.51 16.73 9.22
CA TYR A 216 15.71 15.35 9.67
C TYR A 216 16.04 15.27 11.16
N SER A 217 16.89 16.15 11.67
CA SER A 217 17.22 16.23 13.10
C SER A 217 15.99 16.58 13.93
N GLY A 218 15.18 17.55 13.52
CA GLY A 218 13.93 17.89 14.19
C GLY A 218 12.95 16.72 14.23
N SER A 219 12.79 16.01 13.11
CA SER A 219 11.92 14.82 13.03
C SER A 219 12.43 13.67 13.90
N LEU A 220 13.75 13.50 13.99
CA LEU A 220 14.38 12.51 14.87
C LEU A 220 14.18 12.86 16.35
N VAL A 221 14.31 14.13 16.73
CA VAL A 221 14.01 14.60 18.08
C VAL A 221 12.55 14.33 18.42
N LEU A 222 11.60 14.64 17.52
CA LEU A 222 10.18 14.36 17.72
C LEU A 222 9.90 12.85 17.84
N ALA A 223 10.55 12.01 17.04
CA ALA A 223 10.48 10.56 17.19
C ALA A 223 11.03 10.07 18.55
N ALA A 224 12.12 10.66 19.04
CA ALA A 224 12.66 10.34 20.36
C ALA A 224 11.75 10.79 21.51
N LEU A 225 11.14 11.99 21.38
CA LEU A 225 10.12 12.46 22.32
C LEU A 225 8.88 11.56 22.30
N GLN A 226 8.48 11.07 21.13
CA GLN A 226 7.40 10.08 21.00
C GLN A 226 7.74 8.77 21.70
N TRP A 227 8.98 8.27 21.56
CA TRP A 227 9.45 7.07 22.26
C TRP A 227 9.40 7.23 23.78
N ALA A 228 9.72 8.42 24.28
CA ALA A 228 9.62 8.79 25.68
C ALA A 228 8.19 9.11 26.14
N ASN A 229 7.20 9.06 25.24
CA ASN A 229 5.80 9.44 25.47
C ASN A 229 5.63 10.88 26.02
N LEU A 230 6.51 11.80 25.60
CA LEU A 230 6.52 13.20 26.05
C LEU A 230 5.63 14.12 25.19
N ILE A 231 5.10 13.61 24.09
CA ILE A 231 4.23 14.37 23.17
C ILE A 231 2.92 13.63 22.92
N PRO A 232 1.80 14.35 22.72
CA PRO A 232 0.50 13.75 22.45
C PRO A 232 0.53 12.83 21.22
N ALA A 233 -0.11 11.66 21.35
CA ALA A 233 -0.24 10.66 20.31
C ALA A 233 -0.80 11.22 18.98
N GLY A 234 -1.72 12.19 19.07
CA GLY A 234 -2.35 12.86 17.93
C GLY A 234 -1.39 13.59 16.99
N LEU A 235 -0.28 14.13 17.52
CA LEU A 235 0.63 14.98 16.74
C LEU A 235 1.36 14.22 15.62
N ALA A 236 1.63 12.93 15.82
CA ALA A 236 2.27 12.10 14.79
C ALA A 236 1.39 11.95 13.53
N TYR A 237 0.06 11.88 13.71
CA TYR A 237 -0.89 11.84 12.59
C TYR A 237 -0.93 13.17 11.84
N LEU A 238 -0.82 14.30 12.54
CA LEU A 238 -0.69 15.61 11.87
C LEU A 238 0.57 15.67 11.00
N ALA A 239 1.71 15.16 11.48
CA ALA A 239 2.92 15.02 10.68
C ALA A 239 2.67 14.18 9.41
N PHE A 240 1.93 13.09 9.52
CA PHE A 240 1.59 12.26 8.37
C PHE A 240 0.68 12.98 7.37
N VAL A 241 -0.33 13.71 7.84
CA VAL A 241 -1.20 14.54 6.98
C VAL A 241 -0.37 15.60 6.26
N VAL A 242 0.53 16.29 6.96
CA VAL A 242 1.45 17.27 6.36
C VAL A 242 2.36 16.61 5.32
N ALA A 243 2.84 15.38 5.58
CA ALA A 243 3.65 14.63 4.64
C ALA A 243 2.88 14.32 3.34
N ILE A 244 1.62 13.86 3.44
CA ILE A 244 0.78 13.53 2.28
C ILE A 244 0.40 14.80 1.51
N VAL A 245 -0.19 15.79 2.19
CA VAL A 245 -0.65 17.04 1.55
C VAL A 245 0.53 17.78 0.94
N GLY A 246 1.64 17.89 1.67
CA GLY A 246 2.86 18.50 1.17
C GLY A 246 3.42 17.76 -0.06
N SER A 247 3.37 16.43 -0.08
CA SER A 247 3.77 15.62 -1.25
C SER A 247 2.90 15.91 -2.48
N VAL A 248 1.58 16.01 -2.30
CA VAL A 248 0.65 16.37 -3.38
C VAL A 248 0.92 17.78 -3.90
N VAL A 249 1.10 18.76 -3.01
CA VAL A 249 1.43 20.14 -3.37
C VAL A 249 2.74 20.19 -4.16
N LEU A 250 3.78 19.49 -3.70
CA LEU A 250 5.07 19.44 -4.40
C LEU A 250 4.97 18.80 -5.78
N LEU A 251 4.18 17.73 -5.95
CA LEU A 251 3.90 17.15 -7.27
C LEU A 251 3.17 18.15 -8.19
N GLY A 252 2.21 18.90 -7.65
CA GLY A 252 1.54 19.98 -8.37
C GLY A 252 2.51 21.08 -8.81
N MET A 253 3.45 21.46 -7.93
CA MET A 253 4.52 22.42 -8.26
C MET A 253 5.43 21.89 -9.37
N HIS A 254 5.84 20.62 -9.32
CA HIS A 254 6.60 19.99 -10.40
C HIS A 254 5.83 20.03 -11.73
N TYR A 255 4.54 19.73 -11.70
CA TYR A 255 3.71 19.73 -12.90
C TYR A 255 3.63 21.13 -13.53
N ALA A 256 3.45 22.16 -12.70
CA ALA A 256 3.39 23.55 -13.14
C ALA A 256 4.74 24.03 -13.70
N THR A 257 5.83 23.82 -12.95
CA THR A 257 7.14 24.45 -13.20
C THR A 257 8.05 23.66 -14.15
N GLN A 258 7.80 22.37 -14.39
CA GLN A 258 8.69 21.51 -15.18
C GLN A 258 7.95 20.85 -16.36
N PRO A 259 7.71 21.57 -17.48
CA PRO A 259 7.00 21.04 -18.65
C PRO A 259 7.59 19.74 -19.18
N ALA A 260 8.92 19.62 -19.19
CA ALA A 260 9.64 18.42 -19.65
C ALA A 260 9.38 17.16 -18.79
N SER A 261 8.85 17.30 -17.58
CA SER A 261 8.55 16.20 -16.67
C SER A 261 7.05 15.91 -16.54
N ARG A 262 6.17 16.67 -17.21
CA ARG A 262 4.71 16.54 -17.09
C ARG A 262 4.16 15.17 -17.46
N SER A 263 4.72 14.51 -18.48
CA SER A 263 4.32 13.15 -18.85
C SER A 263 4.62 12.15 -17.72
N ALA A 264 5.86 12.13 -17.24
CA ALA A 264 6.26 11.25 -16.13
C ALA A 264 5.44 11.52 -14.85
N LEU A 265 5.20 12.80 -14.53
CA LEU A 265 4.36 13.19 -13.39
C LEU A 265 2.91 12.78 -13.56
N ARG A 266 2.36 12.84 -14.77
CA ARG A 266 0.99 12.39 -15.06
C ARG A 266 0.85 10.89 -14.83
N SER A 267 1.79 10.08 -15.33
CA SER A 267 1.79 8.63 -15.08
C SER A 267 1.93 8.32 -13.58
N LEU A 268 2.81 9.03 -12.86
CA LEU A 268 2.97 8.87 -11.41
C LEU A 268 1.69 9.25 -10.67
N ALA A 269 1.16 10.44 -10.93
CA ALA A 269 -0.05 10.94 -10.28
C ALA A 269 -1.24 10.01 -10.54
N PHE A 270 -1.40 9.53 -11.78
CA PHE A 270 -2.45 8.57 -12.10
C PHE A 270 -2.26 7.25 -11.33
N GLY A 271 -1.06 6.66 -11.32
CA GLY A 271 -0.78 5.43 -10.60
C GLY A 271 -0.97 5.57 -9.08
N VAL A 272 -0.51 6.68 -8.50
CA VAL A 272 -0.70 6.99 -7.08
C VAL A 272 -2.18 7.25 -6.77
N SER A 273 -2.92 7.96 -7.62
CA SER A 273 -4.36 8.18 -7.45
C SER A 273 -5.15 6.87 -7.51
N ILE A 274 -4.83 5.95 -8.42
CA ILE A 274 -5.45 4.62 -8.43
C ILE A 274 -5.05 3.83 -7.17
N GLY A 275 -3.85 4.03 -6.64
CA GLY A 275 -3.43 3.36 -5.40
C GLY A 275 -4.11 3.92 -4.14
N LEU A 276 -4.29 5.24 -4.05
CA LEU A 276 -4.75 5.92 -2.84
C LEU A 276 -6.25 6.22 -2.82
N LEU A 277 -6.86 6.65 -3.93
CA LEU A 277 -8.26 7.07 -3.93
C LEU A 277 -9.22 5.92 -3.61
N PRO A 278 -9.11 4.73 -4.24
CA PRO A 278 -9.97 3.62 -3.86
C PRO A 278 -9.78 3.19 -2.41
N ALA A 279 -8.53 3.18 -1.91
CA ALA A 279 -8.23 2.88 -0.52
C ALA A 279 -8.92 3.86 0.44
N ALA A 280 -8.85 5.16 0.14
CA ALA A 280 -9.49 6.22 0.93
C ALA A 280 -11.02 6.14 0.85
N ILE A 281 -11.59 5.97 -0.35
CA ILE A 281 -13.04 5.82 -0.54
C ILE A 281 -13.56 4.63 0.25
N LEU A 282 -12.89 3.49 0.18
CA LEU A 282 -13.30 2.29 0.91
C LEU A 282 -13.12 2.41 2.42
N ALA A 283 -12.08 3.08 2.90
CA ALA A 283 -11.91 3.36 4.33
C ALA A 283 -13.03 4.29 4.86
N VAL A 284 -13.45 5.27 4.05
CA VAL A 284 -14.61 6.12 4.38
C VAL A 284 -15.89 5.29 4.36
N MET A 285 -16.11 4.48 3.31
CA MET A 285 -17.28 3.60 3.23
C MET A 285 -17.34 2.60 4.39
N SER A 286 -16.21 2.00 4.79
CA SER A 286 -16.20 1.06 5.91
C SER A 286 -16.62 1.71 7.23
N SER A 287 -16.43 3.03 7.36
CA SER A 287 -16.89 3.79 8.52
C SER A 287 -18.41 3.99 8.53
N PHE A 288 -19.08 3.92 7.38
CA PHE A 288 -20.54 4.07 7.27
C PHE A 288 -21.31 2.75 7.28
N TYR A 289 -20.70 1.66 6.80
CA TYR A 289 -21.37 0.37 6.61
C TYR A 289 -20.99 -0.70 7.65
N ASP A 290 -20.10 -0.39 8.59
CA ASP A 290 -19.57 -1.32 9.62
C ASP A 290 -19.07 -2.65 9.02
N THR A 291 -18.41 -2.56 7.87
CA THR A 291 -17.84 -3.73 7.17
C THR A 291 -16.31 -3.61 7.13
N PRO A 292 -15.59 -4.22 8.10
CA PRO A 292 -14.12 -4.19 8.17
C PRO A 292 -13.44 -4.69 6.89
N LEU A 293 -14.11 -5.62 6.17
CA LEU A 293 -13.62 -6.17 4.91
C LEU A 293 -13.40 -5.09 3.84
N LEU A 294 -14.24 -4.04 3.78
CA LEU A 294 -14.07 -2.95 2.80
C LEU A 294 -12.79 -2.16 3.06
N GLY A 295 -12.52 -1.82 4.32
CA GLY A 295 -11.30 -1.11 4.69
C GLY A 295 -10.05 -1.90 4.29
N ARG A 296 -10.05 -3.21 4.59
CA ARG A 296 -8.94 -4.12 4.23
C ARG A 296 -8.79 -4.30 2.71
N ALA A 297 -9.89 -4.44 1.98
CA ALA A 297 -9.87 -4.52 0.52
C ALA A 297 -9.28 -3.25 -0.11
N GLY A 298 -9.56 -2.07 0.48
CA GLY A 298 -8.99 -0.81 0.03
C GLY A 298 -7.47 -0.76 0.11
N LEU A 299 -6.88 -1.33 1.16
CA LEU A 299 -5.43 -1.34 1.37
C LEU A 299 -4.68 -2.13 0.28
N ILE A 300 -5.32 -3.06 -0.43
CA ILE A 300 -4.69 -3.80 -1.54
C ILE A 300 -4.26 -2.84 -2.66
N PHE A 301 -4.99 -1.74 -2.89
CA PHE A 301 -4.61 -0.75 -3.89
C PHE A 301 -3.31 -0.02 -3.56
N LEU A 302 -2.90 0.02 -2.30
CA LEU A 302 -1.63 0.63 -1.91
C LEU A 302 -0.42 -0.06 -2.55
N ILE A 303 -0.55 -1.32 -3.02
CA ILE A 303 0.46 -2.03 -3.82
C ILE A 303 0.80 -1.27 -5.12
N LEU A 304 -0.13 -0.48 -5.65
CA LEU A 304 0.09 0.29 -6.87
C LEU A 304 0.96 1.53 -6.66
N VAL A 305 1.05 2.04 -5.42
CA VAL A 305 1.90 3.19 -5.10
C VAL A 305 3.38 2.88 -5.38
N PRO A 306 3.99 1.83 -4.80
CA PRO A 306 5.37 1.49 -5.11
C PRO A 306 5.57 1.11 -6.58
N LEU A 307 4.58 0.47 -7.20
CA LEU A 307 4.65 0.15 -8.63
C LEU A 307 4.69 1.42 -9.51
N ALA A 308 3.92 2.45 -9.17
CA ALA A 308 3.90 3.72 -9.89
C ALA A 308 5.23 4.47 -9.78
N TYR A 309 5.81 4.52 -8.57
CA TYR A 309 7.12 5.11 -8.34
C TYR A 309 8.23 4.34 -9.06
N PHE A 310 8.22 3.01 -8.93
CA PHE A 310 9.15 2.13 -9.61
C PHE A 310 9.06 2.38 -11.12
N ARG A 311 7.88 2.23 -11.73
CA ARG A 311 7.69 2.49 -13.16
C ARG A 311 8.24 3.85 -13.59
N THR A 312 7.94 4.91 -12.84
CA THR A 312 8.36 6.27 -13.19
C THR A 312 9.87 6.45 -13.10
N ALA A 313 10.51 5.91 -12.06
CA ALA A 313 11.97 5.93 -11.90
C ALA A 313 12.70 5.10 -12.97
N TYR A 314 12.10 3.99 -13.38
CA TYR A 314 12.71 2.97 -14.22
C TYR A 314 12.32 3.00 -15.69
N ARG A 315 11.41 3.89 -16.09
CA ARG A 315 10.87 3.94 -17.46
C ARG A 315 11.95 3.92 -18.54
N ARG A 316 13.11 4.53 -18.28
CA ARG A 316 14.23 4.57 -19.23
C ARG A 316 14.98 3.24 -19.37
N GLN A 317 15.00 2.38 -18.35
CA GLN A 317 15.82 1.16 -18.31
C GLN A 317 15.09 -0.07 -18.81
N PHE A 318 13.81 -0.25 -18.49
CA PHE A 318 13.01 -1.42 -18.89
C PHE A 318 12.42 -1.31 -20.29
N ALA A 319 13.12 -0.57 -21.16
CA ALA A 319 12.63 -0.32 -22.50
C ALA A 319 12.46 -1.66 -23.27
N GLU A 320 13.46 -2.55 -23.19
CA GLU A 320 13.49 -3.84 -23.89
C GLU A 320 12.50 -4.91 -23.37
N HIS A 321 11.96 -4.76 -22.14
CA HIS A 321 11.00 -5.71 -21.55
C HIS A 321 9.59 -5.12 -21.33
N SER A 322 9.34 -3.96 -21.93
CA SER A 322 8.17 -3.14 -21.61
C SER A 322 6.84 -3.83 -21.92
N LEU A 323 6.71 -4.58 -23.03
CA LEU A 323 5.42 -5.15 -23.44
C LEU A 323 4.83 -6.16 -22.43
N ARG A 324 5.60 -7.18 -22.02
CA ARG A 324 5.11 -8.18 -21.05
C ARG A 324 4.86 -7.58 -19.68
N ALA A 325 5.74 -6.67 -19.23
CA ALA A 325 5.58 -5.97 -17.97
C ALA A 325 4.32 -5.08 -17.98
N ASN A 326 4.06 -4.39 -19.09
CA ASN A 326 2.88 -3.55 -19.26
C ASN A 326 1.59 -4.38 -19.23
N GLN A 327 1.55 -5.53 -19.89
CA GLN A 327 0.43 -6.46 -19.81
C GLN A 327 0.19 -6.97 -18.38
N ALA A 328 1.26 -7.35 -17.67
CA ALA A 328 1.16 -7.77 -16.28
C ALA A 328 0.64 -6.66 -15.36
N ILE A 329 1.12 -5.42 -15.53
CA ILE A 329 0.64 -4.25 -14.78
C ILE A 329 -0.86 -4.02 -15.04
N SER A 330 -1.28 -4.02 -16.31
CA SER A 330 -2.69 -3.87 -16.67
C SER A 330 -3.56 -4.98 -16.07
N LEU A 331 -3.10 -6.23 -16.12
CA LEU A 331 -3.79 -7.37 -15.51
C LEU A 331 -3.90 -7.22 -13.99
N ILE A 332 -2.82 -6.83 -13.30
CA ILE A 332 -2.82 -6.64 -11.84
C ILE A 332 -3.81 -5.54 -11.44
N ILE A 333 -3.78 -4.38 -12.11
CA ILE A 333 -4.71 -3.27 -11.82
C ILE A 333 -6.15 -3.72 -12.08
N TYR A 334 -6.39 -4.48 -13.17
CA TYR A 334 -7.70 -5.01 -13.48
C TYR A 334 -8.22 -5.96 -12.39
N LEU A 335 -7.40 -6.93 -11.98
CA LEU A 335 -7.75 -7.89 -10.95
C LEU A 335 -8.01 -7.21 -9.60
N MET A 336 -7.21 -6.21 -9.23
CA MET A 336 -7.45 -5.40 -8.02
C MET A 336 -8.78 -4.65 -8.09
N LEU A 337 -9.07 -4.02 -9.23
CA LEU A 337 -10.32 -3.30 -9.43
C LEU A 337 -11.53 -4.24 -9.33
N VAL A 338 -11.48 -5.39 -10.01
CA VAL A 338 -12.53 -6.41 -9.97
C VAL A 338 -12.69 -6.98 -8.56
N ALA A 339 -11.60 -7.30 -7.86
CA ALA A 339 -11.64 -7.82 -6.50
C ALA A 339 -12.26 -6.82 -5.53
N VAL A 340 -11.91 -5.53 -5.64
CA VAL A 340 -12.50 -4.50 -4.80
C VAL A 340 -13.96 -4.23 -5.14
N LEU A 341 -14.31 -4.07 -6.41
CA LEU A 341 -15.72 -3.87 -6.79
C LEU A 341 -16.56 -5.09 -6.37
N GLY A 342 -16.02 -6.29 -6.56
CA GLY A 342 -16.65 -7.53 -6.14
C GLY A 342 -16.88 -7.58 -4.63
N THR A 343 -15.84 -7.36 -3.82
CA THR A 343 -15.97 -7.33 -2.36
C THR A 343 -16.92 -6.23 -1.90
N THR A 344 -16.91 -5.06 -2.55
CA THR A 344 -17.84 -3.96 -2.24
C THR A 344 -19.29 -4.35 -2.50
N ILE A 345 -19.58 -4.89 -3.69
CA ILE A 345 -20.92 -5.34 -4.07
C ILE A 345 -21.38 -6.49 -3.15
N LEU A 346 -20.49 -7.43 -2.83
CA LEU A 346 -20.79 -8.53 -1.92
C LEU A 346 -21.14 -8.02 -0.52
N SER A 347 -20.30 -7.17 0.06
CA SER A 347 -20.52 -6.61 1.40
C SER A 347 -21.81 -5.82 1.48
N VAL A 348 -22.06 -4.91 0.54
CA VAL A 348 -23.31 -4.14 0.50
C VAL A 348 -24.51 -5.06 0.25
N GLY A 349 -24.42 -5.99 -0.70
CA GLY A 349 -25.50 -6.93 -0.99
C GLY A 349 -25.88 -7.79 0.22
N LEU A 350 -24.89 -8.23 1.00
CA LEU A 350 -25.12 -9.00 2.22
C LEU A 350 -25.80 -8.18 3.32
N THR A 351 -25.50 -6.89 3.45
CA THR A 351 -26.18 -6.02 4.44
C THR A 351 -27.66 -5.80 4.13
N TRP A 352 -28.10 -6.02 2.89
CA TRP A 352 -29.50 -5.82 2.46
C TRP A 352 -30.28 -7.13 2.35
N ALA A 353 -29.59 -8.27 2.33
CA ALA A 353 -30.18 -9.58 2.06
C ALA A 353 -30.37 -10.38 3.35
N ASP A 354 -31.59 -10.34 3.90
CA ASP A 354 -31.98 -11.06 5.11
C ASP A 354 -32.66 -12.40 4.78
N PHE A 355 -31.91 -13.32 4.16
CA PHE A 355 -32.42 -14.68 3.92
C PHE A 355 -31.32 -15.73 4.03
N ALA A 356 -31.71 -16.94 4.45
CA ALA A 356 -30.80 -18.07 4.58
C ALA A 356 -30.16 -18.40 3.22
N GLY A 357 -28.82 -18.42 3.17
CA GLY A 357 -28.06 -18.69 1.95
C GLY A 357 -27.79 -17.48 1.05
N ALA A 358 -28.12 -16.26 1.48
CA ALA A 358 -27.82 -15.03 0.74
C ALA A 358 -26.37 -14.94 0.27
N GLN A 359 -25.41 -15.33 1.10
CA GLN A 359 -23.98 -15.36 0.74
C GLN A 359 -23.68 -16.27 -0.46
N LEU A 360 -24.26 -17.47 -0.51
CA LEU A 360 -24.05 -18.39 -1.62
C LEU A 360 -24.67 -17.86 -2.91
N VAL A 361 -25.89 -17.32 -2.83
CA VAL A 361 -26.61 -16.78 -4.00
C VAL A 361 -25.90 -15.54 -4.54
N ILE A 362 -25.67 -14.53 -3.70
CA ILE A 362 -25.02 -13.28 -4.09
C ILE A 362 -23.58 -13.54 -4.55
N GLY A 363 -22.83 -14.39 -3.83
CA GLY A 363 -21.47 -14.76 -4.21
C GLY A 363 -21.40 -15.45 -5.57
N SER A 364 -22.32 -16.38 -5.86
CA SER A 364 -22.37 -17.07 -7.15
C SER A 364 -22.75 -16.13 -8.30
N LEU A 365 -23.77 -15.29 -8.11
CA LEU A 365 -24.17 -14.28 -9.10
C LEU A 365 -23.04 -13.29 -9.36
N LEU A 366 -22.34 -12.87 -8.31
CA LEU A 366 -21.20 -11.97 -8.42
C LEU A 366 -20.06 -12.62 -9.19
N LEU A 367 -19.73 -13.88 -8.94
CA LEU A 367 -18.69 -14.60 -9.66
C LEU A 367 -19.01 -14.73 -11.15
N ILE A 368 -20.25 -15.07 -11.50
CA ILE A 368 -20.73 -15.14 -12.88
C ILE A 368 -20.65 -13.75 -13.53
N GLY A 369 -21.10 -12.71 -12.83
CA GLY A 369 -21.03 -11.32 -13.28
C GLY A 369 -19.60 -10.85 -13.52
N ILE A 370 -18.67 -11.15 -12.60
CA ILE A 370 -17.25 -10.86 -12.74
C ILE A 370 -16.65 -11.58 -13.95
N ALA A 371 -16.97 -12.86 -14.16
CA ALA A 371 -16.48 -13.63 -15.31
C ALA A 371 -16.98 -13.03 -16.64
N ALA A 372 -18.27 -12.68 -16.72
CA ALA A 372 -18.87 -12.06 -17.90
C ALA A 372 -18.27 -10.66 -18.18
N ILE A 373 -18.15 -9.82 -17.15
CA ILE A 373 -17.53 -8.50 -17.26
C ILE A 373 -16.06 -8.64 -17.67
N SER A 374 -15.33 -9.62 -17.12
CA SER A 374 -13.93 -9.88 -17.48
C SER A 374 -13.75 -10.26 -18.94
N ALA A 375 -14.60 -11.15 -19.45
CA ALA A 375 -14.57 -11.53 -20.87
C ALA A 375 -14.82 -10.35 -21.81
N LEU A 376 -15.71 -9.42 -21.45
CA LEU A 376 -16.13 -8.31 -22.32
C LEU A 376 -15.30 -7.03 -22.14
N ALA A 377 -14.89 -6.72 -20.91
CA ALA A 377 -14.31 -5.44 -20.55
C ALA A 377 -12.78 -5.46 -20.45
N PHE A 378 -12.15 -6.62 -20.19
CA PHE A 378 -10.70 -6.66 -19.96
C PHE A 378 -9.89 -6.09 -21.13
N SER A 379 -10.22 -6.46 -22.37
CA SER A 379 -9.53 -5.94 -23.56
C SER A 379 -9.69 -4.42 -23.71
N ARG A 380 -10.85 -3.86 -23.35
CA ARG A 380 -11.08 -2.40 -23.36
C ARG A 380 -10.30 -1.73 -22.24
N PHE A 381 -10.35 -2.30 -21.04
CA PHE A 381 -9.63 -1.81 -19.87
C PHE A 381 -8.11 -1.79 -20.11
N GLN A 382 -7.55 -2.89 -20.62
CA GLN A 382 -6.14 -2.99 -20.95
C GLN A 382 -5.72 -1.87 -21.91
N ARG A 383 -6.51 -1.59 -22.94
CA ARG A 383 -6.23 -0.49 -23.88
C ARG A 383 -6.27 0.89 -23.24
N VAL A 384 -7.23 1.12 -22.34
CA VAL A 384 -7.30 2.37 -21.57
C VAL A 384 -6.06 2.52 -20.69
N VAL A 385 -5.67 1.47 -19.95
CA VAL A 385 -4.49 1.50 -19.11
C VAL A 385 -3.22 1.68 -19.94
N GLU A 386 -3.05 0.90 -21.01
CA GLU A 386 -1.89 1.00 -21.90
C GLU A 386 -1.76 2.41 -22.51
N ARG A 387 -2.87 3.01 -22.94
CA ARG A 387 -2.85 4.34 -23.56
C ARG A 387 -2.62 5.47 -22.55
N TYR A 388 -3.35 5.46 -21.43
CA TYR A 388 -3.37 6.60 -20.50
C TYR A 388 -2.35 6.46 -19.36
N LEU A 389 -2.18 5.26 -18.80
CA LEU A 389 -1.21 5.03 -17.71
C LEU A 389 0.18 4.70 -18.26
N LEU A 390 0.23 3.82 -19.27
CA LEU A 390 1.50 3.29 -19.75
C LEU A 390 2.09 4.13 -20.90
N GLU A 391 1.28 5.03 -21.48
CA GLU A 391 1.62 5.90 -22.61
C GLU A 391 2.11 5.12 -23.85
N ILE A 392 1.53 3.94 -24.11
CA ILE A 392 1.82 3.15 -25.30
C ILE A 392 0.85 3.60 -26.42
N PRO A 393 1.36 4.07 -27.57
CA PRO A 393 0.52 4.61 -28.63
C PRO A 393 -0.30 3.55 -29.39
N TYR A 394 0.19 2.31 -29.44
CA TYR A 394 -0.41 1.22 -30.21
C TYR A 394 -0.69 -0.01 -29.34
N GLU A 395 -1.78 -0.73 -29.63
CA GLU A 395 -2.14 -1.98 -28.95
C GLU A 395 -1.03 -3.02 -29.17
N SER A 396 -0.52 -3.63 -28.10
CA SER A 396 0.64 -4.55 -28.18
C SER A 396 0.48 -5.69 -29.19
N GLY A 397 -0.75 -6.14 -29.43
CA GLY A 397 -1.04 -7.20 -30.41
C GLY A 397 -0.98 -6.77 -31.87
N GLN A 398 -1.18 -5.47 -32.15
CA GLN A 398 -1.19 -4.93 -33.52
C GLN A 398 0.16 -4.38 -33.94
N VAL A 399 1.08 -4.11 -33.01
CA VAL A 399 2.40 -3.53 -33.28
C VAL A 399 3.16 -4.33 -34.35
N ALA A 400 3.19 -5.65 -34.24
CA ALA A 400 3.87 -6.50 -35.21
C ALA A 400 3.21 -6.44 -36.61
N HIS A 401 1.87 -6.42 -36.67
CA HIS A 401 1.14 -6.34 -37.94
C HIS A 401 1.32 -4.97 -38.60
N ILE A 402 1.18 -3.87 -37.85
CA ILE A 402 1.33 -2.51 -38.35
C ILE A 402 2.75 -2.31 -38.91
N TYR A 403 3.77 -2.81 -38.22
CA TYR A 403 5.14 -2.73 -38.72
C TYR A 403 5.42 -3.66 -39.89
N ALA A 404 4.90 -4.89 -39.90
CA ALA A 404 5.01 -5.76 -41.06
C ALA A 404 4.34 -5.15 -42.30
N GLU A 405 3.18 -4.52 -42.14
CA GLU A 405 2.48 -3.82 -43.23
C GLU A 405 3.24 -2.58 -43.71
N ARG A 406 3.80 -1.77 -42.81
CA ARG A 406 4.62 -0.61 -43.19
C ARG A 406 5.93 -1.03 -43.86
N ILE A 407 6.60 -2.06 -43.35
CA ILE A 407 7.83 -2.61 -43.94
C ILE A 407 7.56 -3.13 -45.35
N THR A 408 6.47 -3.89 -45.56
CA THR A 408 6.14 -4.43 -46.89
C THR A 408 5.67 -3.37 -47.88
N ARG A 409 5.10 -2.25 -47.41
CA ARG A 409 4.73 -1.11 -48.27
C ARG A 409 5.87 -0.12 -48.53
N SER A 410 7.01 -0.27 -47.88
CA SER A 410 8.17 0.59 -48.10
C SER A 410 8.88 0.17 -49.39
N LEU A 411 8.55 0.84 -50.51
CA LEU A 411 9.09 0.48 -51.84
C LEU A 411 10.52 0.98 -52.07
N ASP A 412 10.98 1.95 -51.28
CA ASP A 412 12.30 2.55 -51.38
C ASP A 412 13.13 2.35 -50.09
N THR A 413 14.43 2.11 -50.27
CA THR A 413 15.39 1.89 -49.17
C THR A 413 15.40 3.02 -48.13
N PRO A 414 15.33 4.32 -48.50
CA PRO A 414 15.27 5.42 -47.53
C PRO A 414 14.04 5.35 -46.62
N THR A 415 12.85 5.11 -47.18
CA THR A 415 11.62 4.98 -46.39
C THR A 415 11.67 3.76 -45.47
N LEU A 416 12.14 2.61 -45.97
CA LEU A 416 12.28 1.42 -45.14
C LEU A 416 13.27 1.66 -43.98
N THR A 417 14.39 2.33 -44.26
CA THR A 417 15.39 2.66 -43.25
C THR A 417 14.80 3.59 -42.19
N THR A 418 14.00 4.58 -42.61
CA THR A 418 13.31 5.52 -41.72
C THR A 418 12.28 4.81 -40.85
N VAL A 419 11.42 3.97 -41.44
CA VAL A 419 10.42 3.18 -40.69
C VAL A 419 11.13 2.27 -39.68
N ILE A 420 12.21 1.59 -40.08
CA ILE A 420 12.93 0.71 -39.18
C ILE A 420 13.64 1.51 -38.07
N GLN A 421 14.39 2.59 -38.39
CA GLN A 421 15.16 3.38 -37.42
C GLN A 421 14.31 4.25 -36.50
N ASP A 422 13.25 4.87 -37.01
CA ASP A 422 12.52 5.90 -36.28
C ASP A 422 11.22 5.37 -35.67
N GLU A 423 10.67 4.26 -36.18
CA GLU A 423 9.42 3.69 -35.68
C GLU A 423 9.60 2.30 -35.07
N VAL A 424 10.09 1.33 -35.83
CA VAL A 424 10.17 -0.08 -35.41
C VAL A 424 11.18 -0.25 -34.30
N LEU A 425 12.45 0.11 -34.53
CA LEU A 425 13.51 -0.05 -33.53
C LEU A 425 13.23 0.74 -32.25
N PRO A 426 12.75 2.01 -32.29
CA PRO A 426 12.45 2.75 -31.07
C PRO A 426 11.23 2.21 -30.32
N SER A 427 10.25 1.62 -31.00
CA SER A 427 9.09 1.02 -30.33
C SER A 427 9.35 -0.38 -29.78
N PHE A 428 10.27 -1.14 -30.39
CA PHE A 428 10.90 -2.32 -29.77
C PHE A 428 12.05 -1.94 -28.84
N LEU A 429 12.35 -0.65 -28.73
CA LEU A 429 13.33 -0.03 -27.84
C LEU A 429 14.75 -0.58 -28.02
N VAL A 430 15.09 -0.99 -29.25
CA VAL A 430 16.43 -1.38 -29.68
C VAL A 430 17.31 -0.12 -29.75
N ARG A 431 18.26 0.00 -28.82
CA ARG A 431 19.12 1.19 -28.69
C ARG A 431 20.32 1.21 -29.63
N GLN A 432 20.78 0.03 -30.02
CA GLN A 432 21.94 -0.15 -30.89
C GLN A 432 21.57 -1.20 -31.92
N SER A 433 21.52 -0.76 -33.16
CA SER A 433 21.28 -1.61 -34.32
C SER A 433 22.16 -1.09 -35.45
N ALA A 434 22.89 -1.99 -36.10
CA ALA A 434 23.50 -1.69 -37.38
C ALA A 434 22.59 -2.25 -38.47
N LEU A 435 22.03 -1.37 -39.30
CA LEU A 435 21.34 -1.78 -40.51
C LEU A 435 22.38 -1.85 -41.63
N LEU A 436 22.64 -3.05 -42.13
CA LEU A 436 23.50 -3.26 -43.28
C LEU A 436 22.63 -3.22 -44.54
N ALA A 437 22.77 -2.17 -45.35
CA ALA A 437 22.19 -2.13 -46.68
C ALA A 437 23.16 -2.79 -47.66
N LEU A 438 22.78 -3.95 -48.20
CA LEU A 438 23.49 -4.59 -49.30
C LEU A 438 23.06 -3.91 -50.60
N ARG A 439 24.02 -3.30 -51.31
CA ARG A 439 23.81 -2.67 -52.62
C ARG A 439 24.37 -3.64 -53.66
N ASP A 440 23.50 -4.16 -54.51
CA ASP A 440 23.90 -4.94 -55.69
C ASP A 440 24.53 -4.03 -56.76
#